data_AF-A0A948RZH1-F1
#
_entry.id   AF-A0A948RZH1-F1
#
_cell.length_a   1.000
_cell.length_b   1.000
_cell.length_c   1.000
_cell.angle_alpha   90.00
_cell.angle_beta   90.00
_cell.angle_gamma   90.00
#
_symmetry.space_group_name_H-M   'P 1'
#
loop_
_entity.id
_entity.type
_entity.pdbx_description
1 polymer ?
#
loop_
_entity_poly.entity_id
_entity_poly.type
_entity_poly.pdbx_seq_one_letter_code
_entity_poly.pdbx_strand_id
1 'polypeptide(L)'
;MDATTRSELNFWNEERGVLKIGGANQPPDTTPAYIIIENLEIRSGRPPFSFSGRYGLTSYVNNCAAIYIEKGEHVQIRNCTLWDCGNGLFCGHLMTDLVVEGNTVYGNGIEGSIYEHNNYTEAFGVLFQFNHFGPLRTNCLGNNLKDRSAGCVIRYNWIESGNRQLDLVDSDYASFYDDPSYRQTYVYGNILIEPDGAGNSQILHYGGDSGATERYRKGTLYLHNNTIVSTRSGNTTLARLSTNDERCDARNNIIYVEAAGYYLAMLAESGGLLELRGNWIKPGWVLCHGSTPGEVVDYGNVEGQDPGFIDFAEQSFELRDGSDAIDAGVDLAAEIETDHRPVMEYVKHALSRPRHDDSILDIGAYEFASDSSVDGTGGLMGLDPIKAYPNPFSNRLTIEGSATSPLVMVGVDGRIVWESGGYHAGAGEGNAESMNWDWNPPADLRAGIYYLGIRGSSPRAGRKVIYIPDR
;
A
#
# COMPACT_ATOMS: atom_id res chain seq x y z
N MET A 1 -17.44 14.64 17.08
CA MET A 1 -18.53 14.03 17.88
C MET A 1 -17.93 12.78 18.49
N ASP A 2 -18.13 12.54 19.78
CA ASP A 2 -17.62 11.33 20.41
C ASP A 2 -18.36 10.11 19.85
N ALA A 3 -17.67 8.97 19.74
CA ALA A 3 -18.29 7.74 19.27
C ALA A 3 -19.41 7.31 20.24
N THR A 4 -20.50 6.79 19.69
CA THR A 4 -21.63 6.30 20.48
C THR A 4 -22.09 4.95 19.95
N THR A 5 -22.35 4.03 20.86
CA THR A 5 -22.98 2.73 20.58
C THR A 5 -24.38 2.75 21.17
N ARG A 6 -25.37 2.32 20.38
CA ARG A 6 -26.74 2.18 20.89
C ARG A 6 -26.78 1.12 21.99
N SER A 7 -27.44 1.40 23.11
CA SER A 7 -27.48 0.49 24.26
C SER A 7 -28.16 -0.84 23.92
N GLU A 8 -29.03 -0.89 22.91
CA GLU A 8 -29.66 -2.11 22.41
C GLU A 8 -28.67 -3.04 21.68
N LEU A 9 -27.51 -2.54 21.24
CA LEU A 9 -26.47 -3.33 20.60
C LEU A 9 -25.52 -3.90 21.67
N ASN A 10 -25.19 -5.18 21.57
CA ASN A 10 -24.32 -5.91 22.50
C ASN A 10 -23.13 -6.52 21.75
N PHE A 11 -22.25 -5.68 21.22
CA PHE A 11 -21.04 -6.14 20.56
C PHE A 11 -20.03 -6.67 21.57
N TRP A 12 -19.33 -7.74 21.21
CA TRP A 12 -18.19 -8.21 22.01
C TRP A 12 -17.01 -7.24 21.84
N ASN A 13 -16.27 -6.97 22.92
CA ASN A 13 -15.06 -6.14 22.87
C ASN A 13 -15.29 -4.75 22.23
N GLU A 14 -16.36 -4.04 22.61
CA GLU A 14 -16.70 -2.73 22.01
C GLU A 14 -15.60 -1.69 22.18
N GLU A 15 -14.80 -1.81 23.23
CA GLU A 15 -13.67 -0.92 23.54
C GLU A 15 -12.44 -1.12 22.64
N ARG A 16 -12.43 -2.16 21.77
CA ARG A 16 -11.30 -2.48 20.87
C ARG A 16 -11.41 -1.83 19.49
N GLY A 17 -12.47 -1.11 19.17
CA GLY A 17 -12.59 -0.45 17.87
C GLY A 17 -13.43 0.81 17.92
N VAL A 18 -13.01 1.87 17.22
CA VAL A 18 -13.88 3.02 16.96
C VAL A 18 -14.99 2.63 15.98
N LEU A 19 -14.63 1.88 14.93
CA LEU A 19 -15.55 1.15 14.07
C LEU A 19 -15.27 -0.36 14.21
N LYS A 20 -16.27 -1.14 14.62
CA LYS A 20 -16.18 -2.60 14.75
C LYS A 20 -16.99 -3.33 13.67
N ILE A 21 -16.37 -4.32 13.04
CA ILE A 21 -17.04 -5.42 12.33
C ILE A 21 -16.77 -6.70 13.12
N GLY A 22 -17.79 -7.41 13.56
CA GLY A 22 -17.57 -8.61 14.34
C GLY A 22 -18.81 -9.15 15.04
N GLY A 23 -18.57 -10.01 16.02
CA GLY A 23 -19.65 -10.70 16.71
C GLY A 23 -20.37 -9.86 17.75
N ALA A 24 -21.60 -10.25 18.03
CA ALA A 24 -22.48 -9.61 19.00
C ALA A 24 -23.41 -10.64 19.65
N ASN A 25 -23.84 -10.36 20.88
CA ASN A 25 -24.97 -11.07 21.50
C ASN A 25 -26.31 -10.50 21.03
N GLN A 26 -26.33 -9.21 20.64
CA GLN A 26 -27.50 -8.51 20.14
C GLN A 26 -27.07 -7.51 19.04
N PRO A 27 -27.50 -7.69 17.78
CA PRO A 27 -28.26 -8.85 17.27
C PRO A 27 -27.50 -10.18 17.48
N PRO A 28 -28.19 -11.34 17.39
CA PRO A 28 -27.53 -12.64 17.46
C PRO A 28 -26.37 -12.73 16.47
N ASP A 29 -25.33 -13.44 16.89
CA ASP A 29 -24.09 -13.53 16.14
C ASP A 29 -24.27 -14.08 14.73
N THR A 30 -23.58 -13.46 13.77
CA THR A 30 -23.55 -13.84 12.35
C THR A 30 -22.14 -13.66 11.80
N THR A 31 -21.88 -14.04 10.55
CA THR A 31 -20.68 -13.64 9.81
C THR A 31 -21.02 -12.38 9.01
N PRO A 32 -20.50 -11.20 9.37
CA PRO A 32 -20.72 -9.99 8.58
C PRO A 32 -20.07 -10.15 7.21
N ALA A 33 -20.78 -9.78 6.14
CA ALA A 33 -20.26 -9.93 4.79
C ALA A 33 -20.67 -8.78 3.86
N TYR A 34 -19.88 -8.58 2.78
CA TYR A 34 -20.14 -7.58 1.73
C TYR A 34 -20.23 -6.15 2.27
N ILE A 35 -19.19 -5.74 2.99
CA ILE A 35 -19.13 -4.43 3.64
C ILE A 35 -18.10 -3.55 2.93
N ILE A 36 -18.50 -2.33 2.62
CA ILE A 36 -17.59 -1.27 2.16
C ILE A 36 -17.55 -0.20 3.24
N ILE A 37 -16.36 0.09 3.75
CA ILE A 37 -16.07 1.25 4.59
C ILE A 37 -15.34 2.25 3.72
N GLU A 38 -15.90 3.45 3.54
CA GLU A 38 -15.30 4.44 2.65
C GLU A 38 -15.49 5.89 3.06
N ASN A 39 -14.52 6.74 2.68
CA ASN A 39 -14.59 8.20 2.81
C ASN A 39 -14.74 8.68 4.27
N LEU A 40 -14.09 7.98 5.20
CA LEU A 40 -14.13 8.28 6.63
C LEU A 40 -12.75 8.64 7.17
N GLU A 41 -12.70 9.67 8.01
CA GLU A 41 -11.61 9.86 8.96
C GLU A 41 -12.01 9.23 10.29
N ILE A 42 -11.23 8.27 10.77
CA ILE A 42 -11.49 7.54 12.02
C ILE A 42 -10.26 7.67 12.91
N ARG A 43 -10.46 8.19 14.13
CA ARG A 43 -9.36 8.56 15.02
C ARG A 43 -9.67 8.53 16.50
N SER A 44 -8.62 8.72 17.30
CA SER A 44 -8.71 8.89 18.76
C SER A 44 -9.23 7.64 19.49
N GLY A 45 -8.94 6.45 18.95
CA GLY A 45 -9.26 5.14 19.52
C GLY A 45 -8.11 4.58 20.36
N ARG A 46 -7.86 5.17 21.52
CA ARG A 46 -6.83 4.76 22.51
C ARG A 46 -7.01 5.51 23.83
N PRO A 47 -6.38 5.09 24.94
CA PRO A 47 -6.30 5.93 26.12
C PRO A 47 -5.64 7.29 25.83
N PRO A 48 -6.07 8.39 26.48
CA PRO A 48 -7.12 8.45 27.50
C PRO A 48 -8.53 8.69 26.94
N PHE A 49 -8.75 8.54 25.63
CA PHE A 49 -10.05 8.80 25.02
C PHE A 49 -11.11 7.77 25.43
N SER A 50 -12.37 8.16 25.30
CA SER A 50 -13.54 7.37 25.68
C SER A 50 -14.66 7.54 24.67
N PHE A 51 -15.67 6.68 24.77
CA PHE A 51 -16.88 6.70 23.97
C PHE A 51 -18.10 6.45 24.86
N SER A 52 -19.29 6.77 24.37
CA SER A 52 -20.54 6.41 25.06
C SER A 52 -20.99 5.03 24.57
N GLY A 53 -20.60 3.99 25.29
CA GLY A 53 -20.95 2.61 25.03
C GLY A 53 -22.24 2.17 25.73
N ARG A 54 -22.52 0.86 25.64
CA ARG A 54 -23.67 0.25 26.33
C ARG A 54 -23.62 0.46 27.85
N TYR A 55 -22.42 0.52 28.42
CA TYR A 55 -22.20 0.69 29.86
C TYR A 55 -22.06 2.16 30.29
N GLY A 56 -22.42 3.10 29.41
CA GLY A 56 -22.20 4.53 29.63
C GLY A 56 -20.85 4.97 29.09
N LEU A 57 -20.20 5.91 29.78
CA LEU A 57 -18.88 6.39 29.37
C LEU A 57 -17.82 5.30 29.58
N THR A 58 -17.20 4.84 28.50
CA THR A 58 -16.25 3.72 28.47
C THR A 58 -14.94 4.16 27.84
N SER A 59 -13.81 3.86 28.48
CA SER A 59 -12.49 4.16 27.94
C SER A 59 -12.10 3.16 26.84
N TYR A 60 -11.40 3.64 25.82
CA TYR A 60 -10.73 2.73 24.88
C TYR A 60 -9.55 2.02 25.55
N VAL A 61 -9.27 0.79 25.12
CA VAL A 61 -8.07 0.05 25.53
C VAL A 61 -6.88 0.37 24.62
N ASN A 62 -5.66 0.02 25.08
CA ASN A 62 -4.41 0.29 24.34
C ASN A 62 -4.46 -0.20 22.90
N ASN A 63 -4.94 -1.42 22.68
CA ASN A 63 -4.98 -2.04 21.35
C ASN A 63 -6.26 -1.73 20.56
N CYS A 64 -7.00 -0.68 20.93
CA CYS A 64 -8.14 -0.21 20.16
C CYS A 64 -7.71 0.20 18.75
N ALA A 65 -8.42 -0.25 17.73
CA ALA A 65 -8.15 0.08 16.34
C ALA A 65 -9.09 1.18 15.83
N ALA A 66 -8.66 1.97 14.84
CA ALA A 66 -9.60 2.84 14.12
C ALA A 66 -10.69 1.98 13.47
N ILE A 67 -10.28 0.92 12.77
CA ILE A 67 -11.17 -0.15 12.31
C ILE A 67 -10.73 -1.48 12.91
N TYR A 68 -11.64 -2.12 13.67
CA TYR A 68 -11.46 -3.42 14.28
C TYR A 68 -12.36 -4.45 13.59
N ILE A 69 -11.76 -5.31 12.78
CA ILE A 69 -12.43 -6.45 12.14
C ILE A 69 -12.10 -7.71 12.94
N GLU A 70 -13.06 -8.19 13.72
CA GLU A 70 -12.90 -9.43 14.48
C GLU A 70 -13.13 -10.66 13.60
N LYS A 71 -14.05 -10.55 12.63
CA LYS A 71 -14.41 -11.57 11.64
C LYS A 71 -15.25 -10.98 10.51
N GLY A 72 -15.24 -11.61 9.33
CA GLY A 72 -16.11 -11.24 8.22
C GLY A 72 -15.72 -11.86 6.87
N GLU A 73 -16.49 -11.55 5.83
CA GLU A 73 -16.24 -11.99 4.46
C GLU A 73 -16.44 -10.83 3.47
N HIS A 74 -15.58 -10.70 2.46
CA HIS A 74 -15.74 -9.67 1.41
C HIS A 74 -15.85 -8.24 1.97
N VAL A 75 -14.81 -7.78 2.65
CA VAL A 75 -14.75 -6.43 3.22
C VAL A 75 -13.78 -5.57 2.43
N GLN A 76 -14.21 -4.36 2.07
CA GLN A 76 -13.36 -3.36 1.43
C GLN A 76 -13.26 -2.13 2.33
N ILE A 77 -12.05 -1.68 2.60
CA ILE A 77 -11.75 -0.43 3.29
C ILE A 77 -11.07 0.49 2.28
N ARG A 78 -11.70 1.61 1.95
CA ARG A 78 -11.18 2.49 0.91
C ARG A 78 -11.30 3.98 1.16
N ASN A 79 -10.29 4.74 0.75
CA ASN A 79 -10.29 6.20 0.89
C ASN A 79 -10.62 6.66 2.33
N CYS A 80 -10.09 5.94 3.33
CA CYS A 80 -10.21 6.29 4.72
C CYS A 80 -8.89 6.87 5.26
N THR A 81 -9.00 7.71 6.28
CA THR A 81 -7.87 8.20 7.06
C THR A 81 -7.94 7.60 8.46
N LEU A 82 -6.95 6.77 8.84
CA LEU A 82 -6.94 6.01 10.11
C LEU A 82 -5.75 6.45 10.96
N TRP A 83 -6.01 7.21 12.04
CA TRP A 83 -4.92 7.83 12.82
C TRP A 83 -5.25 8.11 14.29
N ASP A 84 -4.23 8.37 15.12
CA ASP A 84 -4.39 8.65 16.56
C ASP A 84 -5.12 7.54 17.34
N CYS A 85 -5.03 6.29 16.88
CA CYS A 85 -5.54 5.11 17.57
C CYS A 85 -4.41 4.26 18.15
N GLY A 86 -4.74 3.22 18.91
CA GLY A 86 -3.81 2.17 19.27
C GLY A 86 -3.30 1.52 17.99
N ASN A 87 -4.21 0.87 17.27
CA ASN A 87 -3.96 0.37 15.92
C ASN A 87 -4.66 1.22 14.86
N GLY A 88 -4.10 1.36 13.66
CA GLY A 88 -4.84 1.94 12.54
C GLY A 88 -5.93 0.96 12.06
N LEU A 89 -5.49 -0.18 11.55
CA LEU A 89 -6.33 -1.31 11.18
C LEU A 89 -5.95 -2.55 12.01
N PHE A 90 -6.95 -3.23 12.57
CA PHE A 90 -6.80 -4.58 13.11
C PHE A 90 -7.77 -5.52 12.41
N CYS A 91 -7.29 -6.68 11.96
CA CYS A 91 -8.09 -7.77 11.42
C CYS A 91 -7.71 -9.12 12.03
N GLY A 92 -8.70 -9.86 12.52
CA GLY A 92 -8.53 -11.20 13.09
C GLY A 92 -8.76 -12.34 12.11
N HIS A 93 -8.21 -13.52 12.44
CA HIS A 93 -8.13 -14.75 11.64
C HIS A 93 -9.42 -15.29 11.00
N LEU A 94 -10.60 -14.83 11.41
CA LEU A 94 -11.89 -15.23 10.84
C LEU A 94 -12.35 -14.29 9.72
N MET A 95 -11.43 -13.57 9.10
CA MET A 95 -11.68 -12.70 7.95
C MET A 95 -11.25 -13.40 6.65
N THR A 96 -12.10 -13.34 5.61
CA THR A 96 -11.77 -13.82 4.26
C THR A 96 -12.08 -12.75 3.21
N ASP A 97 -11.18 -12.52 2.25
CA ASP A 97 -11.29 -11.51 1.20
C ASP A 97 -11.39 -10.08 1.77
N LEU A 98 -10.25 -9.58 2.23
CA LEU A 98 -10.07 -8.21 2.71
C LEU A 98 -9.30 -7.36 1.70
N VAL A 99 -9.92 -6.28 1.23
CA VAL A 99 -9.26 -5.26 0.40
C VAL A 99 -9.05 -3.99 1.21
N VAL A 100 -7.80 -3.56 1.31
CA VAL A 100 -7.38 -2.29 1.91
C VAL A 100 -6.82 -1.44 0.78
N GLU A 101 -7.58 -0.47 0.28
CA GLU A 101 -7.18 0.33 -0.87
C GLU A 101 -7.27 1.85 -0.72
N GLY A 102 -6.25 2.59 -1.18
CA GLY A 102 -6.35 4.05 -1.23
C GLY A 102 -6.51 4.73 0.14
N ASN A 103 -6.10 4.09 1.23
CA ASN A 103 -6.23 4.63 2.58
C ASN A 103 -4.97 5.38 3.01
N THR A 104 -5.12 6.33 3.92
CA THR A 104 -4.02 7.00 4.61
C THR A 104 -4.00 6.55 6.07
N VAL A 105 -2.97 5.81 6.48
CA VAL A 105 -2.84 5.22 7.82
C VAL A 105 -1.55 5.71 8.46
N TYR A 106 -1.64 6.46 9.55
CA TYR A 106 -0.48 7.06 10.19
C TYR A 106 -0.77 7.43 11.64
N GLY A 107 0.26 7.75 12.41
CA GLY A 107 0.10 8.33 13.74
C GLY A 107 -0.68 7.41 14.68
N ASN A 108 -0.54 6.09 14.55
CA ASN A 108 -1.08 5.11 15.48
C ASN A 108 0.03 4.57 16.41
N GLY A 109 -0.36 3.96 17.52
CA GLY A 109 0.51 3.32 18.50
C GLY A 109 0.28 3.78 19.94
N ILE A 110 0.93 3.10 20.88
CA ILE A 110 0.99 3.47 22.29
C ILE A 110 2.45 3.72 22.68
N GLU A 111 2.71 4.84 23.36
CA GLU A 111 4.08 5.25 23.70
C GLU A 111 4.79 4.18 24.55
N GLY A 112 6.01 3.82 24.16
CA GLY A 112 6.82 2.79 24.81
C GLY A 112 6.36 1.35 24.56
N SER A 113 5.33 1.13 23.73
CA SER A 113 4.83 -0.20 23.38
C SER A 113 5.22 -0.59 21.95
N ILE A 114 5.53 -1.88 21.78
CA ILE A 114 5.83 -2.52 20.49
C ILE A 114 4.60 -3.22 19.87
N TYR A 115 3.50 -3.34 20.61
CA TYR A 115 2.39 -4.25 20.28
C TYR A 115 1.30 -3.62 19.40
N GLU A 116 1.28 -2.29 19.30
CA GLU A 116 0.30 -1.57 18.51
C GLU A 116 0.93 -1.00 17.24
N HIS A 117 0.23 -1.16 16.12
CA HIS A 117 0.75 -1.00 14.76
C HIS A 117 -0.14 -0.08 13.92
N ASN A 118 0.37 0.46 12.81
CA ASN A 118 -0.53 1.08 11.84
C ASN A 118 -1.46 0.03 11.22
N ASN A 119 -0.96 -1.17 10.94
CA ASN A 119 -1.75 -2.31 10.48
C ASN A 119 -1.34 -3.59 11.19
N TYR A 120 -2.33 -4.35 11.65
CA TYR A 120 -2.21 -5.74 12.06
C TYR A 120 -3.30 -6.56 11.37
N THR A 121 -2.93 -7.49 10.51
CA THR A 121 -3.89 -8.33 9.77
C THR A 121 -3.57 -9.80 9.88
N GLU A 122 -4.61 -10.62 9.99
CA GLU A 122 -4.56 -12.07 9.90
C GLU A 122 -5.84 -12.52 9.19
N ALA A 123 -5.78 -12.77 7.88
CA ALA A 123 -6.95 -13.08 7.04
C ALA A 123 -6.62 -14.13 5.96
N PHE A 124 -7.66 -14.77 5.41
CA PHE A 124 -7.55 -15.54 4.17
C PHE A 124 -7.77 -14.61 2.98
N GLY A 125 -6.72 -14.33 2.22
CA GLY A 125 -6.76 -13.37 1.13
C GLY A 125 -6.84 -11.93 1.65
N VAL A 126 -5.71 -11.24 1.59
CA VAL A 126 -5.63 -9.80 1.88
C VAL A 126 -4.89 -9.08 0.76
N LEU A 127 -5.46 -7.98 0.30
CA LEU A 127 -4.89 -7.11 -0.72
C LEU A 127 -4.71 -5.70 -0.15
N PHE A 128 -3.46 -5.25 -0.09
CA PHE A 128 -3.10 -3.86 0.16
C PHE A 128 -2.72 -3.18 -1.15
N GLN A 129 -3.45 -2.16 -1.57
CA GLN A 129 -3.08 -1.37 -2.75
C GLN A 129 -3.33 0.12 -2.65
N PHE A 130 -2.44 0.92 -3.24
CA PHE A 130 -2.60 2.38 -3.34
C PHE A 130 -2.69 3.10 -1.98
N ASN A 131 -2.29 2.46 -0.89
CA ASN A 131 -2.35 3.08 0.44
C ASN A 131 -1.11 3.94 0.71
N HIS A 132 -1.28 4.96 1.55
CA HIS A 132 -0.20 5.67 2.21
C HIS A 132 -0.14 5.25 3.69
N PHE A 133 0.92 4.55 4.05
CA PHE A 133 1.25 4.18 5.43
C PHE A 133 2.36 5.10 5.95
N GLY A 134 1.98 6.12 6.71
CA GLY A 134 2.90 7.08 7.33
C GLY A 134 3.55 6.58 8.62
N PRO A 135 4.36 7.42 9.30
CA PRO A 135 4.99 7.06 10.56
C PRO A 135 3.98 6.73 11.67
N LEU A 136 4.37 5.88 12.62
CA LEU A 136 3.66 5.74 13.90
C LEU A 136 3.75 7.04 14.71
N ARG A 137 2.99 7.13 15.81
CA ARG A 137 3.14 8.25 16.75
C ARG A 137 4.56 8.28 17.32
N THR A 138 5.01 9.48 17.68
CA THR A 138 6.28 9.68 18.38
C THR A 138 6.41 8.74 19.59
N ASN A 139 7.58 8.12 19.75
CA ASN A 139 7.91 7.17 20.82
C ASN A 139 7.07 5.87 20.85
N CYS A 140 6.33 5.55 19.79
CA CYS A 140 5.69 4.24 19.62
C CYS A 140 6.62 3.32 18.81
N LEU A 141 6.70 2.05 19.21
CA LEU A 141 7.73 1.12 18.74
C LEU A 141 7.17 -0.02 17.89
N GLY A 142 5.92 0.10 17.45
CA GLY A 142 5.29 -0.90 16.58
C GLY A 142 5.76 -0.82 15.13
N ASN A 143 5.45 -1.88 14.39
CA ASN A 143 5.66 -1.95 12.94
C ASN A 143 4.60 -1.15 12.17
N ASN A 144 4.92 -0.83 10.91
CA ASN A 144 4.00 -0.14 10.03
C ASN A 144 2.92 -1.11 9.51
N LEU A 145 3.30 -2.05 8.63
CA LEU A 145 2.43 -3.11 8.15
C LEU A 145 2.86 -4.46 8.74
N LYS A 146 2.16 -4.91 9.78
CA LYS A 146 2.27 -6.28 10.30
C LYS A 146 1.16 -7.16 9.71
N ASP A 147 1.53 -8.31 9.17
CA ASP A 147 0.61 -9.25 8.56
C ASP A 147 0.96 -10.71 8.91
N ARG A 148 -0.08 -11.52 9.11
CA ARG A 148 -0.04 -12.96 9.43
C ARG A 148 -0.94 -13.76 8.48
N SER A 149 -1.32 -13.19 7.35
CA SER A 149 -2.40 -13.68 6.48
C SER A 149 -1.95 -14.76 5.49
N ALA A 150 -2.86 -15.64 5.07
CA ALA A 150 -2.66 -16.52 3.92
C ALA A 150 -3.04 -15.80 2.62
N GLY A 151 -2.28 -15.96 1.53
CA GLY A 151 -2.56 -15.27 0.26
C GLY A 151 -2.42 -13.74 0.34
N CYS A 152 -1.34 -13.27 0.94
CA CYS A 152 -1.09 -11.84 1.15
C CYS A 152 -0.46 -11.17 -0.09
N VAL A 153 -1.08 -10.09 -0.55
CA VAL A 153 -0.59 -9.25 -1.66
C VAL A 153 -0.46 -7.80 -1.20
N ILE A 154 0.74 -7.24 -1.35
CA ILE A 154 1.04 -5.84 -1.01
C ILE A 154 1.59 -5.18 -2.27
N ARG A 155 0.79 -4.34 -2.92
CA ARG A 155 1.18 -3.72 -4.20
C ARG A 155 0.90 -2.25 -4.30
N TYR A 156 1.77 -1.49 -4.97
CA TYR A 156 1.50 -0.08 -5.28
C TYR A 156 1.19 0.77 -4.04
N ASN A 157 1.86 0.55 -2.91
CA ASN A 157 1.68 1.35 -1.69
C ASN A 157 2.90 2.25 -1.45
N TRP A 158 2.71 3.30 -0.66
CA TRP A 158 3.78 4.06 -0.04
C TRP A 158 3.83 3.76 1.45
N ILE A 159 4.92 3.17 1.91
CA ILE A 159 5.07 2.73 3.30
C ILE A 159 6.35 3.32 3.86
N GLU A 160 6.24 4.20 4.85
CA GLU A 160 7.39 4.90 5.42
C GLU A 160 7.45 4.77 6.94
N SER A 161 8.65 4.59 7.48
CA SER A 161 8.90 4.46 8.92
C SER A 161 8.22 3.22 9.55
N GLY A 162 8.07 3.26 10.88
CA GLY A 162 7.75 2.13 11.75
C GLY A 162 8.99 1.43 12.28
N ASN A 163 8.80 0.47 13.19
CA ASN A 163 9.90 -0.38 13.64
C ASN A 163 10.40 -1.30 12.51
N ARG A 164 9.50 -1.69 11.60
CA ARG A 164 9.76 -2.21 10.26
C ARG A 164 8.66 -1.71 9.33
N GLN A 165 8.94 -1.54 8.05
CA GLN A 165 7.89 -1.26 7.06
C GLN A 165 6.98 -2.49 6.89
N LEU A 166 7.59 -3.68 6.78
CA LEU A 166 6.90 -4.95 6.58
C LEU A 166 7.29 -5.97 7.65
N ASP A 167 6.32 -6.45 8.41
CA ASP A 167 6.50 -7.51 9.42
C ASP A 167 5.55 -8.68 9.10
N LEU A 168 6.01 -9.58 8.24
CA LEU A 168 5.24 -10.64 7.57
C LEU A 168 5.53 -11.98 8.24
N VAL A 169 4.89 -12.21 9.37
CA VAL A 169 5.24 -13.27 10.34
C VAL A 169 4.18 -14.37 10.40
N ASP A 170 4.44 -15.36 11.24
CA ASP A 170 3.68 -16.61 11.31
C ASP A 170 2.26 -16.38 11.85
N SER A 171 1.36 -17.36 11.74
CA SER A 171 0.01 -17.34 12.31
C SER A 171 -0.08 -18.37 13.42
N ASP A 172 -0.94 -18.14 14.41
CA ASP A 172 -1.19 -19.11 15.47
C ASP A 172 -2.16 -20.23 15.06
N TYR A 173 -2.79 -20.13 13.88
CA TYR A 173 -3.89 -20.99 13.46
C TYR A 173 -3.46 -22.00 12.39
N ALA A 174 -3.72 -23.28 12.64
CA ALA A 174 -3.40 -24.37 11.71
C ALA A 174 -4.04 -24.20 10.33
N SER A 175 -5.26 -23.67 10.29
CA SER A 175 -5.94 -23.38 9.03
C SER A 175 -5.16 -22.42 8.13
N PHE A 176 -4.26 -21.60 8.68
CA PHE A 176 -3.39 -20.71 7.91
C PHE A 176 -2.12 -21.42 7.48
N TYR A 177 -1.32 -21.93 8.43
CA TYR A 177 -0.02 -22.51 8.06
C TYR A 177 -0.11 -23.86 7.32
N ASP A 178 -1.28 -24.50 7.32
CA ASP A 178 -1.58 -25.65 6.46
C ASP A 178 -2.12 -25.26 5.08
N ASP A 179 -2.50 -23.99 4.86
CA ASP A 179 -3.00 -23.50 3.57
C ASP A 179 -1.84 -23.31 2.57
N PRO A 180 -1.97 -23.79 1.33
CA PRO A 180 -0.93 -23.61 0.32
C PRO A 180 -0.58 -22.13 0.04
N SER A 181 -1.57 -21.23 0.05
CA SER A 181 -1.35 -19.80 -0.19
C SER A 181 -0.55 -19.12 0.93
N TYR A 182 -0.38 -19.77 2.09
CA TYR A 182 0.44 -19.26 3.18
C TYR A 182 1.94 -19.26 2.83
N ARG A 183 2.33 -20.08 1.85
CA ARG A 183 3.72 -20.24 1.40
C ARG A 183 4.11 -19.26 0.29
N GLN A 184 3.20 -18.36 -0.10
CA GLN A 184 3.44 -17.37 -1.14
C GLN A 184 3.00 -15.99 -0.64
N THR A 185 3.87 -15.00 -0.84
CA THR A 185 3.57 -13.59 -0.56
C THR A 185 4.11 -12.75 -1.69
N TYR A 186 3.32 -11.79 -2.16
CA TYR A 186 3.70 -10.91 -3.25
C TYR A 186 3.82 -9.47 -2.75
N VAL A 187 4.99 -8.86 -2.93
CA VAL A 187 5.29 -7.48 -2.57
C VAL A 187 5.87 -6.79 -3.79
N TYR A 188 5.10 -5.94 -4.46
CA TYR A 188 5.56 -5.32 -5.72
C TYR A 188 5.02 -3.92 -6.03
N GLY A 189 5.78 -3.14 -6.78
CA GLY A 189 5.36 -1.78 -7.14
C GLY A 189 5.26 -0.81 -5.96
N ASN A 190 5.76 -1.18 -4.78
CA ASN A 190 5.68 -0.33 -3.60
C ASN A 190 6.87 0.62 -3.50
N ILE A 191 6.65 1.73 -2.81
CA ILE A 191 7.70 2.62 -2.31
C ILE A 191 7.85 2.34 -0.81
N LEU A 192 9.01 1.84 -0.40
CA LEU A 192 9.34 1.55 1.00
C LEU A 192 10.43 2.52 1.46
N ILE A 193 10.17 3.29 2.52
CA ILE A 193 11.08 4.33 2.99
C ILE A 193 11.44 4.10 4.45
N GLU A 194 12.74 3.93 4.69
CA GLU A 194 13.32 3.77 6.01
C GLU A 194 14.07 5.06 6.40
N PRO A 195 13.44 5.98 7.17
CA PRO A 195 14.07 7.23 7.52
C PRO A 195 15.13 7.07 8.62
N ASP A 196 16.05 8.04 8.71
CA ASP A 196 17.05 8.05 9.78
C ASP A 196 16.41 7.96 11.18
N GLY A 197 16.92 7.01 11.98
CA GLY A 197 16.42 6.79 13.34
C GLY A 197 15.04 6.12 13.47
N ALA A 198 14.42 5.64 12.38
CA ALA A 198 13.28 4.73 12.50
C ALA A 198 13.68 3.42 13.19
N GLY A 199 12.76 2.71 13.84
CA GLY A 199 13.04 1.74 14.90
C GLY A 199 14.16 0.73 14.61
N ASN A 200 13.84 -0.43 14.06
CA ASN A 200 14.84 -1.42 13.66
C ASN A 200 15.49 -1.01 12.33
N SER A 201 16.74 -1.42 12.09
CA SER A 201 17.37 -1.22 10.77
C SER A 201 16.81 -2.15 9.67
N GLN A 202 15.96 -3.10 10.02
CA GLN A 202 15.36 -4.07 9.11
C GLN A 202 14.13 -3.49 8.40
N ILE A 203 14.17 -3.45 7.07
CA ILE A 203 13.05 -2.98 6.25
C ILE A 203 11.90 -4.00 6.27
N LEU A 204 12.24 -5.28 6.07
CA LEU A 204 11.27 -6.37 6.09
C LEU A 204 11.68 -7.54 6.99
N HIS A 205 10.70 -8.20 7.60
CA HIS A 205 10.83 -9.49 8.26
C HIS A 205 9.83 -10.46 7.64
N TYR A 206 10.31 -11.62 7.19
CA TYR A 206 9.50 -12.70 6.63
C TYR A 206 9.80 -14.03 7.35
N GLY A 207 8.76 -14.79 7.68
CA GLY A 207 8.88 -16.08 8.35
C GLY A 207 8.03 -16.13 9.61
N GLY A 208 8.63 -15.89 10.78
CA GLY A 208 7.92 -15.91 12.05
C GLY A 208 8.68 -15.34 13.24
N ASP A 209 7.92 -14.95 14.26
CA ASP A 209 8.38 -14.32 15.50
C ASP A 209 7.81 -14.98 16.76
N SER A 210 6.93 -15.98 16.63
CA SER A 210 6.31 -16.67 17.77
C SER A 210 7.25 -17.59 18.57
N GLY A 211 8.38 -17.98 17.99
CA GLY A 211 9.26 -19.02 18.51
C GLY A 211 8.83 -20.45 18.14
N ALA A 212 7.62 -20.63 17.61
CA ALA A 212 7.11 -21.91 17.12
C ALA A 212 7.52 -22.13 15.66
N THR A 213 8.79 -22.44 15.43
CA THR A 213 9.42 -22.51 14.10
C THR A 213 8.70 -23.42 13.10
N GLU A 214 7.94 -24.42 13.56
CA GLU A 214 7.12 -25.28 12.71
C GLU A 214 5.96 -24.56 12.02
N ARG A 215 5.52 -23.42 12.57
CA ARG A 215 4.42 -22.59 12.05
C ARG A 215 4.89 -21.46 11.16
N TYR A 216 6.19 -21.22 11.12
CA TYR A 216 6.77 -20.10 10.38
C TYR A 216 6.37 -20.14 8.92
N ARG A 217 6.39 -18.96 8.29
CA ARG A 217 6.05 -18.74 6.89
C ARG A 217 7.15 -19.24 5.93
N LYS A 218 7.46 -20.53 6.01
CA LYS A 218 8.46 -21.31 5.26
C LYS A 218 8.16 -21.42 3.75
N GLY A 219 8.11 -20.29 3.07
CA GLY A 219 7.72 -20.19 1.67
C GLY A 219 8.54 -19.14 0.91
N THR A 220 7.99 -18.67 -0.20
CA THR A 220 8.64 -17.66 -1.04
C THR A 220 7.96 -16.31 -0.89
N LEU A 221 8.75 -15.31 -0.49
CA LEU A 221 8.44 -13.91 -0.67
C LEU A 221 8.88 -13.49 -2.08
N TYR A 222 7.94 -13.13 -2.94
CA TYR A 222 8.21 -12.49 -4.23
C TYR A 222 8.28 -10.98 -4.03
N LEU A 223 9.49 -10.44 -4.06
CA LEU A 223 9.76 -9.02 -3.87
C LEU A 223 10.21 -8.43 -5.21
N HIS A 224 9.33 -7.77 -5.95
CA HIS A 224 9.68 -7.30 -7.29
C HIS A 224 9.20 -5.91 -7.66
N ASN A 225 9.97 -5.19 -8.47
CA ASN A 225 9.60 -3.84 -8.95
C ASN A 225 9.23 -2.89 -7.80
N ASN A 226 9.90 -2.95 -6.66
CA ASN A 226 9.74 -1.97 -5.58
C ASN A 226 10.84 -0.92 -5.63
N THR A 227 10.56 0.28 -5.12
CA THR A 227 11.58 1.29 -4.81
C THR A 227 11.78 1.34 -3.30
N ILE A 228 12.94 0.88 -2.84
CA ILE A 228 13.30 0.72 -1.44
C ILE A 228 14.41 1.71 -1.12
N VAL A 229 14.11 2.68 -0.26
CA VAL A 229 14.98 3.81 0.05
C VAL A 229 15.24 3.85 1.56
N SER A 230 16.51 4.03 1.94
CA SER A 230 16.87 4.35 3.31
C SER A 230 17.65 5.66 3.37
N THR A 231 17.25 6.56 4.27
CA THR A 231 18.01 7.78 4.62
C THR A 231 18.77 7.61 5.94
N ARG A 232 18.86 6.38 6.46
CA ARG A 232 19.63 6.11 7.67
C ARG A 232 21.09 6.48 7.46
N SER A 233 21.64 7.19 8.45
CA SER A 233 23.07 7.45 8.57
C SER A 233 23.85 6.21 9.01
N GLY A 234 23.18 5.27 9.68
CA GLY A 234 23.72 3.98 10.12
C GLY A 234 23.24 2.78 9.30
N ASN A 235 23.33 1.58 9.89
CA ASN A 235 22.99 0.34 9.21
C ASN A 235 21.54 0.33 8.72
N THR A 236 21.36 -0.22 7.52
CA THR A 236 20.09 -0.65 6.92
C THR A 236 20.22 -2.13 6.57
N THR A 237 19.19 -2.91 6.82
CA THR A 237 19.11 -4.32 6.47
C THR A 237 17.87 -4.53 5.62
N LEU A 238 18.04 -5.03 4.40
CA LEU A 238 16.91 -5.28 3.50
C LEU A 238 15.92 -6.25 4.16
N ALA A 239 16.38 -7.46 4.52
CA ALA A 239 15.50 -8.51 4.99
C ALA A 239 16.00 -9.27 6.22
N ARG A 240 15.07 -9.68 7.07
CA ARG A 240 15.23 -10.78 8.03
C ARG A 240 14.38 -11.94 7.55
N LEU A 241 15.02 -13.06 7.20
CA LEU A 241 14.33 -14.33 6.97
C LEU A 241 14.52 -15.20 8.22
N SER A 242 13.44 -15.72 8.80
CA SER A 242 13.50 -16.26 10.17
C SER A 242 14.39 -17.51 10.32
N THR A 243 14.42 -18.38 9.31
CA THR A 243 15.12 -19.67 9.27
C THR A 243 15.64 -19.95 7.86
N ASN A 244 16.32 -21.08 7.66
CA ASN A 244 16.81 -21.50 6.34
C ASN A 244 15.72 -22.09 5.43
N ASP A 245 14.46 -22.16 5.90
CA ASP A 245 13.34 -22.67 5.12
C ASP A 245 12.55 -21.55 4.41
N GLU A 246 12.88 -20.28 4.66
CA GLU A 246 12.31 -19.14 3.95
C GLU A 246 13.17 -18.72 2.75
N ARG A 247 12.49 -18.34 1.66
CA ARG A 247 13.11 -17.81 0.44
C ARG A 247 12.56 -16.42 0.12
N CYS A 248 13.42 -15.53 -0.35
CA CYS A 248 13.04 -14.27 -0.97
C CYS A 248 13.60 -14.22 -2.40
N ASP A 249 12.72 -14.16 -3.40
CA ASP A 249 13.08 -13.90 -4.80
C ASP A 249 12.95 -12.40 -5.05
N ALA A 250 14.07 -11.68 -5.03
CA ALA A 250 14.13 -10.23 -5.15
C ALA A 250 14.54 -9.82 -6.57
N ARG A 251 13.58 -9.28 -7.34
CA ARG A 251 13.80 -8.91 -8.75
C ARG A 251 13.44 -7.46 -9.07
N ASN A 252 14.22 -6.82 -9.94
CA ASN A 252 13.82 -5.51 -10.49
C ASN A 252 13.52 -4.45 -9.43
N ASN A 253 14.07 -4.55 -8.21
CA ASN A 253 13.89 -3.52 -7.18
C ASN A 253 14.98 -2.47 -7.28
N ILE A 254 14.66 -1.21 -6.99
CA ILE A 254 15.68 -0.22 -6.63
C ILE A 254 15.92 -0.35 -5.13
N ILE A 255 17.16 -0.61 -4.72
CA ILE A 255 17.59 -0.68 -3.32
C ILE A 255 18.67 0.39 -3.11
N TYR A 256 18.23 1.55 -2.64
CA TYR A 256 19.07 2.72 -2.44
C TYR A 256 19.21 3.06 -0.96
N VAL A 257 20.44 3.34 -0.52
CA VAL A 257 20.72 3.90 0.80
C VAL A 257 21.49 5.20 0.64
N GLU A 258 21.17 6.22 1.43
CA GLU A 258 21.89 7.50 1.41
C GLU A 258 23.32 7.34 1.97
N ALA A 259 23.46 6.57 3.06
CA ALA A 259 24.75 6.20 3.62
C ALA A 259 25.66 5.42 2.64
N ALA A 260 26.94 5.25 2.98
CA ALA A 260 27.83 4.44 2.17
C ALA A 260 27.33 2.98 2.04
N GLY A 261 27.56 2.33 0.89
CA GLY A 261 26.97 1.02 0.60
C GLY A 261 27.26 -0.06 1.63
N TYR A 262 28.39 -0.02 2.35
CA TYR A 262 28.70 -0.99 3.42
C TYR A 262 27.74 -0.91 4.62
N TYR A 263 26.94 0.16 4.74
CA TYR A 263 25.82 0.24 5.69
C TYR A 263 24.57 -0.50 5.22
N LEU A 264 24.51 -0.99 3.98
CA LEU A 264 23.43 -1.82 3.48
C LEU A 264 23.80 -3.30 3.62
N ALA A 265 23.06 -4.03 4.45
CA ALA A 265 23.10 -5.48 4.51
C ALA A 265 21.90 -6.09 3.76
N MET A 266 22.14 -7.17 3.04
CA MET A 266 21.07 -7.92 2.37
C MET A 266 20.24 -8.75 3.35
N LEU A 267 20.90 -9.39 4.32
CA LEU A 267 20.26 -10.20 5.35
C LEU A 267 20.64 -9.77 6.78
N ALA A 268 19.70 -9.91 7.70
CA ALA A 268 19.95 -9.89 9.14
C ALA A 268 20.71 -11.14 9.60
N GLU A 269 21.16 -11.16 10.86
CA GLU A 269 21.79 -12.33 11.48
C GLU A 269 20.76 -13.44 11.80
N SER A 270 20.17 -14.00 10.75
CA SER A 270 19.19 -15.08 10.76
C SER A 270 19.36 -15.98 9.54
N GLY A 271 18.53 -17.01 9.39
CA GLY A 271 18.62 -17.94 8.25
C GLY A 271 18.01 -17.37 6.96
N GLY A 272 17.97 -18.20 5.91
CA GLY A 272 17.13 -18.01 4.72
C GLY A 272 17.91 -17.89 3.42
N LEU A 273 17.22 -18.03 2.29
CA LEU A 273 17.77 -17.84 0.95
C LEU A 273 17.24 -16.55 0.34
N LEU A 274 18.12 -15.59 0.04
CA LEU A 274 17.79 -14.40 -0.74
C LEU A 274 18.45 -14.47 -2.11
N GLU A 275 17.65 -14.39 -3.17
CA GLU A 275 18.15 -14.37 -4.55
C GLU A 275 17.96 -12.97 -5.14
N LEU A 276 19.04 -12.40 -5.65
CA LEU A 276 19.06 -11.06 -6.26
C LEU A 276 19.17 -11.19 -7.78
N ARG A 277 18.23 -10.62 -8.52
CA ARG A 277 18.19 -10.64 -10.00
C ARG A 277 17.71 -9.30 -10.56
N GLY A 278 18.52 -8.63 -11.38
CA GLY A 278 18.14 -7.41 -12.07
C GLY A 278 17.70 -6.27 -11.14
N ASN A 279 18.17 -6.23 -9.89
CA ASN A 279 17.92 -5.08 -9.01
C ASN A 279 18.90 -3.96 -9.36
N TRP A 280 18.57 -2.74 -8.97
CA TRP A 280 19.52 -1.63 -8.89
C TRP A 280 19.97 -1.51 -7.44
N ILE A 281 21.28 -1.62 -7.15
CA ILE A 281 21.80 -1.66 -5.79
C ILE A 281 22.98 -0.70 -5.64
N LYS A 282 23.05 0.05 -4.53
CA LYS A 282 24.22 0.87 -4.23
C LYS A 282 25.47 -0.01 -4.01
N PRO A 283 26.60 0.23 -4.71
CA PRO A 283 27.83 -0.55 -4.57
C PRO A 283 28.38 -0.57 -3.15
N GLY A 284 28.97 -1.70 -2.77
CA GLY A 284 29.64 -1.89 -1.49
C GLY A 284 28.75 -2.45 -0.39
N TRP A 285 27.52 -2.87 -0.72
CA TRP A 285 26.65 -3.64 0.17
C TRP A 285 27.35 -4.89 0.70
N VAL A 286 26.88 -5.36 1.85
CA VAL A 286 27.38 -6.57 2.51
C VAL A 286 26.28 -7.62 2.63
N LEU A 287 26.67 -8.88 2.77
CA LEU A 287 25.73 -9.96 3.02
C LEU A 287 24.97 -9.73 4.33
N CYS A 288 25.71 -9.44 5.40
CA CYS A 288 25.21 -9.19 6.75
C CYS A 288 26.21 -8.32 7.51
N HIS A 289 25.74 -7.54 8.49
CA HIS A 289 26.60 -6.76 9.38
C HIS A 289 27.16 -7.55 10.56
N GLY A 290 26.72 -8.79 10.78
CA GLY A 290 27.26 -9.67 11.81
C GLY A 290 27.53 -11.08 11.29
N SER A 291 27.11 -12.11 12.01
CA SER A 291 27.30 -13.51 11.60
C SER A 291 26.23 -13.96 10.59
N THR A 292 26.60 -14.73 9.56
CA THR A 292 25.67 -15.18 8.49
C THR A 292 25.25 -16.65 8.66
N PRO A 293 24.01 -16.94 9.10
CA PRO A 293 23.41 -18.27 8.98
C PRO A 293 22.68 -18.54 7.65
N GLY A 294 22.32 -17.49 6.89
CA GLY A 294 21.61 -17.57 5.60
C GLY A 294 22.52 -17.41 4.36
N GLU A 295 21.92 -17.56 3.18
CA GLU A 295 22.57 -17.51 1.86
C GLU A 295 22.00 -16.35 1.02
N VAL A 296 22.89 -15.57 0.40
CA VAL A 296 22.52 -14.59 -0.63
C VAL A 296 23.16 -15.02 -1.93
N VAL A 297 22.35 -15.23 -2.96
CA VAL A 297 22.81 -15.60 -4.31
C VAL A 297 22.56 -14.43 -5.25
N ASP A 298 23.64 -13.87 -5.77
CA ASP A 298 23.59 -12.80 -6.77
C ASP A 298 23.66 -13.39 -8.19
N TYR A 299 22.62 -13.18 -8.97
CA TYR A 299 22.52 -13.61 -10.37
C TYR A 299 22.74 -12.48 -11.38
N GLY A 300 23.17 -11.30 -10.91
CA GLY A 300 23.39 -10.11 -11.71
C GLY A 300 22.44 -8.99 -11.31
N ASN A 301 23.00 -7.84 -10.95
CA ASN A 301 22.30 -6.60 -10.62
C ASN A 301 22.97 -5.42 -11.36
N VAL A 302 22.25 -4.31 -11.49
CA VAL A 302 22.81 -3.02 -11.85
C VAL A 302 23.33 -2.37 -10.57
N GLU A 303 24.57 -1.86 -10.57
CA GLU A 303 25.09 -1.12 -9.42
C GLU A 303 25.50 0.30 -9.82
N GLY A 304 25.11 1.28 -9.00
CA GLY A 304 25.42 2.69 -9.25
C GLY A 304 25.36 3.54 -7.98
N GLN A 305 25.84 4.79 -8.06
CA GLN A 305 25.79 5.71 -6.92
C GLN A 305 24.46 6.50 -6.85
N ASP A 306 23.76 6.62 -7.97
CA ASP A 306 22.50 7.36 -8.11
C ASP A 306 21.56 6.56 -9.04
N PRO A 307 20.38 6.13 -8.56
CA PRO A 307 19.39 5.43 -9.40
C PRO A 307 18.80 6.32 -10.49
N GLY A 308 19.04 7.62 -10.46
CA GLY A 308 18.46 8.57 -11.41
C GLY A 308 17.02 8.91 -11.07
N PHE A 309 16.70 9.12 -9.80
CA PHE A 309 15.40 9.68 -9.41
C PHE A 309 15.26 11.12 -9.94
N ILE A 310 14.02 11.55 -10.25
CA ILE A 310 13.72 12.93 -10.63
C ILE A 310 14.15 13.91 -9.53
N ASP A 311 13.75 13.65 -8.28
CA ASP A 311 14.15 14.45 -7.13
C ASP A 311 14.11 13.62 -5.85
N PHE A 312 15.27 13.21 -5.36
CA PHE A 312 15.37 12.42 -4.14
C PHE A 312 14.94 13.20 -2.88
N ALA A 313 15.27 14.50 -2.80
CA ALA A 313 15.02 15.31 -1.61
C ALA A 313 13.51 15.55 -1.40
N GLU A 314 12.76 15.70 -2.50
CA GLU A 314 11.30 15.83 -2.48
C GLU A 314 10.58 14.45 -2.51
N GLN A 315 11.35 13.36 -2.45
CA GLN A 315 10.86 11.98 -2.57
C GLN A 315 10.08 11.74 -3.88
N SER A 316 10.51 12.33 -4.99
CA SER A 316 10.03 12.05 -6.34
C SER A 316 10.88 10.93 -6.95
N PHE A 317 10.49 9.69 -6.66
CA PHE A 317 11.23 8.48 -7.05
C PHE A 317 10.92 7.94 -8.45
N GLU A 318 10.13 8.67 -9.25
CA GLU A 318 10.07 8.44 -10.70
C GLU A 318 11.47 8.60 -11.31
N LEU A 319 11.74 7.90 -12.43
CA LEU A 319 13.05 7.91 -13.08
C LEU A 319 13.20 9.14 -13.98
N ARG A 320 14.39 9.74 -14.00
CA ARG A 320 14.77 10.76 -14.98
C ARG A 320 15.43 10.12 -16.19
N ASP A 321 15.42 10.85 -17.31
CA ASP A 321 16.09 10.43 -18.54
C ASP A 321 17.57 10.08 -18.29
N GLY A 322 18.02 8.97 -18.86
CA GLY A 322 19.37 8.43 -18.67
C GLY A 322 19.63 7.70 -17.35
N SER A 323 18.60 7.35 -16.58
CA SER A 323 18.75 6.41 -15.46
C SER A 323 19.19 5.02 -15.94
N ASP A 324 20.12 4.39 -15.24
CA ASP A 324 20.55 3.00 -15.48
C ASP A 324 19.47 1.96 -15.11
N ALA A 325 18.36 2.38 -14.51
CA ALA A 325 17.22 1.53 -14.21
C ALA A 325 16.26 1.36 -15.39
N ILE A 326 16.37 2.22 -16.42
CA ILE A 326 15.52 2.19 -17.61
C ILE A 326 15.87 0.98 -18.47
N ASP A 327 14.87 0.23 -18.91
CA ASP A 327 14.95 -0.98 -19.74
C ASP A 327 15.87 -2.08 -19.18
N ALA A 328 16.21 -2.01 -17.89
CA ALA A 328 17.24 -2.85 -17.27
C ALA A 328 16.67 -4.01 -16.44
N GLY A 329 15.35 -4.12 -16.33
CA GLY A 329 14.67 -5.19 -15.63
C GLY A 329 14.82 -6.53 -16.34
N VAL A 330 14.72 -7.60 -15.55
CA VAL A 330 14.73 -8.99 -16.01
C VAL A 330 13.34 -9.60 -15.93
N ASP A 331 13.17 -10.76 -16.59
CA ASP A 331 11.94 -11.53 -16.46
C ASP A 331 11.63 -11.89 -15.00
N LEU A 332 10.36 -11.72 -14.63
CA LEU A 332 9.82 -12.18 -13.36
C LEU A 332 9.88 -13.71 -13.26
N ALA A 333 9.83 -14.24 -12.04
CA ALA A 333 9.80 -15.68 -11.79
C ALA A 333 8.62 -16.34 -12.54
N ALA A 334 8.81 -17.56 -13.04
CA ALA A 334 7.77 -18.27 -13.81
C ALA A 334 6.53 -18.60 -12.97
N GLU A 335 6.70 -18.65 -11.65
CA GLU A 335 5.66 -18.86 -10.64
C GLU A 335 4.83 -17.59 -10.34
N ILE A 336 5.26 -16.42 -10.81
CA ILE A 336 4.47 -15.19 -10.69
C ILE A 336 3.37 -15.21 -11.76
N GLU A 337 2.13 -15.36 -11.30
CA GLU A 337 0.94 -15.30 -12.15
C GLU A 337 0.78 -13.94 -12.82
N THR A 338 0.04 -13.89 -13.93
CA THR A 338 -0.20 -12.65 -14.68
C THR A 338 -0.81 -11.54 -13.80
N ASP A 339 -1.66 -11.89 -12.84
CA ASP A 339 -2.33 -10.97 -11.91
C ASP A 339 -1.36 -10.35 -10.87
N HIS A 340 -0.11 -10.80 -10.83
CA HIS A 340 0.95 -10.31 -9.96
C HIS A 340 2.07 -9.58 -10.70
N ARG A 341 1.86 -9.28 -11.99
CA ARG A 341 2.74 -8.42 -12.78
C ARG A 341 2.44 -6.94 -12.48
N PRO A 342 3.46 -6.05 -12.47
CA PRO A 342 3.24 -4.63 -12.24
C PRO A 342 2.55 -4.00 -13.46
N VAL A 343 1.28 -3.60 -13.30
CA VAL A 343 0.49 -2.91 -14.35
C VAL A 343 0.01 -1.53 -13.93
N MET A 344 0.27 -1.15 -12.67
CA MET A 344 -0.03 0.15 -12.10
C MET A 344 1.20 0.70 -11.38
N GLU A 345 1.18 2.00 -11.13
CA GLU A 345 2.17 2.71 -10.33
C GLU A 345 1.46 3.55 -9.27
N TYR A 346 2.13 3.71 -8.13
CA TYR A 346 1.63 4.58 -7.07
C TYR A 346 1.92 6.04 -7.40
N VAL A 347 0.91 6.90 -7.30
CA VAL A 347 1.09 8.36 -7.35
C VAL A 347 0.98 8.88 -5.93
N LYS A 348 1.94 9.73 -5.53
CA LYS A 348 2.05 10.28 -4.17
C LYS A 348 0.68 10.78 -3.67
N HIS A 349 0.36 10.45 -2.41
CA HIS A 349 -0.92 10.71 -1.73
C HIS A 349 -2.07 9.75 -2.08
N ALA A 350 -1.82 8.44 -2.01
CA ALA A 350 -2.82 7.38 -2.16
C ALA A 350 -3.55 7.37 -3.52
N LEU A 351 -2.84 7.78 -4.56
CA LEU A 351 -3.30 7.80 -5.94
C LEU A 351 -2.58 6.74 -6.77
N SER A 352 -3.03 6.55 -8.01
CA SER A 352 -2.41 5.59 -8.92
C SER A 352 -2.60 5.98 -10.37
N ARG A 353 -1.77 5.37 -11.23
CA ARG A 353 -1.85 5.45 -12.69
C ARG A 353 -1.48 4.11 -13.32
N PRO A 354 -1.91 3.81 -14.56
CA PRO A 354 -1.36 2.69 -15.31
C PRO A 354 0.16 2.80 -15.42
N ARG A 355 0.86 1.68 -15.26
CA ARG A 355 2.29 1.59 -15.56
C ARG A 355 2.49 1.75 -17.06
N HIS A 356 3.52 2.48 -17.49
CA HIS A 356 3.87 2.52 -18.91
C HIS A 356 4.25 1.10 -19.37
N ASP A 357 3.97 0.77 -20.63
CA ASP A 357 4.28 -0.55 -21.19
C ASP A 357 4.86 -0.37 -22.59
N ASP A 358 6.18 -0.43 -22.68
CA ASP A 358 6.95 -0.52 -23.93
C ASP A 358 7.55 -1.92 -24.13
N SER A 359 7.04 -2.92 -23.39
CA SER A 359 7.44 -4.33 -23.40
C SER A 359 8.79 -4.67 -22.80
N ILE A 360 9.52 -3.70 -22.24
CA ILE A 360 10.69 -3.95 -21.40
C ILE A 360 10.33 -3.43 -20.00
N LEU A 361 10.84 -4.08 -18.94
CA LEU A 361 10.57 -3.62 -17.58
C LEU A 361 11.70 -2.73 -17.12
N ASP A 362 11.36 -1.58 -16.57
CA ASP A 362 12.26 -0.82 -15.72
C ASP A 362 12.44 -1.47 -14.36
N ILE A 363 13.62 -1.22 -13.77
CA ILE A 363 13.90 -1.54 -12.39
C ILE A 363 13.22 -0.49 -11.49
N GLY A 364 12.44 -0.95 -10.51
CA GLY A 364 11.79 -0.10 -9.51
C GLY A 364 10.27 0.00 -9.64
N ALA A 365 9.68 0.81 -8.78
CA ALA A 365 8.21 0.98 -8.69
C ALA A 365 7.60 1.75 -9.86
N TYR A 366 8.41 2.44 -10.66
CA TYR A 366 7.99 3.27 -11.79
C TYR A 366 8.61 2.76 -13.08
N GLU A 367 7.87 2.88 -14.16
CA GLU A 367 8.33 2.79 -15.55
C GLU A 367 8.57 4.21 -16.04
N PHE A 368 9.69 4.39 -16.72
CA PHE A 368 10.06 5.62 -17.37
C PHE A 368 9.17 5.83 -18.59
N ALA A 369 8.68 7.05 -18.73
CA ALA A 369 8.00 7.49 -19.93
C ALA A 369 8.66 8.79 -20.38
N SER A 370 9.32 8.77 -21.55
CA SER A 370 10.00 9.97 -22.04
C SER A 370 9.03 11.13 -22.29
N ASP A 371 9.43 12.35 -21.93
CA ASP A 371 8.71 13.61 -22.18
C ASP A 371 8.59 13.98 -23.68
N SER A 372 8.88 13.06 -24.60
CA SER A 372 8.88 13.29 -26.05
C SER A 372 7.49 13.49 -26.67
N SER A 373 6.43 13.56 -25.86
CA SER A 373 5.18 14.22 -26.26
C SER A 373 5.16 15.64 -25.69
N VAL A 374 5.70 16.60 -26.45
CA VAL A 374 5.51 18.02 -26.16
C VAL A 374 4.02 18.35 -26.22
N ASP A 375 3.43 18.74 -25.09
CA ASP A 375 2.85 20.07 -24.95
C ASP A 375 2.69 20.49 -23.47
N GLY A 376 3.50 21.48 -23.07
CA GLY A 376 3.09 22.52 -22.13
C GLY A 376 3.10 22.22 -20.64
N THR A 377 4.12 22.73 -19.95
CA THR A 377 3.96 23.25 -18.59
C THR A 377 2.81 24.27 -18.56
N GLY A 378 1.72 23.95 -17.87
CA GLY A 378 0.61 24.88 -17.69
C GLY A 378 -0.63 24.22 -17.09
N GLY A 379 -0.68 24.18 -15.76
CA GLY A 379 -1.89 23.85 -15.01
C GLY A 379 -1.77 22.58 -14.20
N LEU A 380 -1.40 22.74 -12.93
CA LEU A 380 -2.02 22.12 -11.75
C LEU A 380 -1.17 22.48 -10.52
N MET A 381 -0.99 23.77 -10.27
CA MET A 381 -0.67 24.25 -8.94
C MET A 381 -1.98 24.63 -8.23
N GLY A 382 -2.34 23.85 -7.21
CA GLY A 382 -3.38 24.21 -6.24
C GLY A 382 -4.77 23.65 -6.54
N LEU A 383 -5.21 22.74 -5.66
CA LEU A 383 -6.58 22.24 -5.47
C LEU A 383 -7.11 21.29 -6.56
N ASP A 384 -7.56 20.10 -6.11
CA ASP A 384 -8.26 19.07 -6.91
C ASP A 384 -9.37 19.69 -7.80
N PRO A 385 -9.18 19.78 -9.15
CA PRO A 385 -10.07 20.58 -9.99
C PRO A 385 -11.16 19.76 -10.68
N ILE A 386 -11.25 18.46 -10.43
CA ILE A 386 -12.22 17.58 -11.09
C ILE A 386 -13.17 17.01 -10.03
N LYS A 387 -14.44 17.36 -10.10
CA LYS A 387 -15.56 16.77 -9.37
C LYS A 387 -16.28 15.76 -10.25
N ALA A 388 -16.71 14.66 -9.66
CA ALA A 388 -17.51 13.66 -10.34
C ALA A 388 -18.59 13.14 -9.39
N TYR A 389 -19.85 13.28 -9.76
CA TYR A 389 -21.00 12.89 -8.94
C TYR A 389 -22.24 12.54 -9.78
N PRO A 390 -23.14 11.65 -9.30
CA PRO A 390 -22.93 10.78 -8.14
C PRO A 390 -21.75 9.82 -8.39
N ASN A 391 -21.07 9.42 -7.32
CA ASN A 391 -20.02 8.41 -7.40
C ASN A 391 -20.16 7.51 -6.17
N PRO A 392 -20.58 6.24 -6.31
CA PRO A 392 -20.81 5.52 -7.56
C PRO A 392 -21.97 6.06 -8.42
N PHE A 393 -21.93 5.80 -9.73
CA PHE A 393 -22.98 6.14 -10.69
C PHE A 393 -23.50 4.90 -11.41
N SER A 394 -24.77 4.95 -11.85
CA SER A 394 -25.41 3.88 -12.61
C SER A 394 -25.90 4.29 -13.99
N ASN A 395 -26.49 5.48 -14.12
CA ASN A 395 -27.04 5.94 -15.40
C ASN A 395 -26.40 7.22 -15.90
N ARG A 396 -25.80 8.01 -15.00
CA ARG A 396 -25.23 9.31 -15.32
C ARG A 396 -24.15 9.68 -14.31
N LEU A 397 -23.04 10.18 -14.82
CA LEU A 397 -21.98 10.84 -14.06
C LEU A 397 -21.90 12.29 -14.52
N THR A 398 -22.09 13.23 -13.60
CA THR A 398 -21.78 14.64 -13.81
C THR A 398 -20.33 14.88 -13.43
N ILE A 399 -19.56 15.43 -14.34
CA ILE A 399 -18.15 15.79 -14.18
C ILE A 399 -18.07 17.31 -14.18
N GLU A 400 -17.53 17.93 -13.14
CA GLU A 400 -17.23 19.36 -13.12
C GLU A 400 -15.72 19.54 -13.08
N GLY A 401 -15.17 20.42 -13.91
CA GLY A 401 -13.78 20.77 -13.76
C GLY A 401 -13.27 21.82 -14.72
N SER A 402 -12.05 22.25 -14.48
CA SER A 402 -11.33 23.21 -15.31
C SER A 402 -10.09 22.52 -15.88
N ALA A 403 -10.01 22.40 -17.21
CA ALA A 403 -8.87 21.83 -17.90
C ALA A 403 -8.52 22.59 -19.18
N THR A 404 -7.23 22.75 -19.42
CA THR A 404 -6.61 23.32 -20.64
C THR A 404 -6.51 22.28 -21.78
N SER A 405 -6.76 21.01 -21.46
CA SER A 405 -6.82 19.87 -22.39
C SER A 405 -8.08 19.03 -22.12
N PRO A 406 -8.50 18.12 -23.04
CA PRO A 406 -9.66 17.26 -22.80
C PRO A 406 -9.56 16.47 -21.50
N LEU A 407 -10.67 16.30 -20.78
CA LEU A 407 -10.76 15.30 -19.73
C LEU A 407 -10.95 13.92 -20.36
N VAL A 408 -10.32 12.90 -19.80
CA VAL A 408 -10.44 11.51 -20.24
C VAL A 408 -10.82 10.62 -19.06
N MET A 409 -11.65 9.61 -19.33
CA MET A 409 -11.92 8.55 -18.37
C MET A 409 -11.32 7.25 -18.86
N VAL A 410 -10.59 6.56 -17.99
CA VAL A 410 -9.80 5.37 -18.32
C VAL A 410 -10.23 4.20 -17.44
N GLY A 411 -10.42 3.02 -18.02
CA GLY A 411 -10.65 1.78 -17.27
C GLY A 411 -9.39 1.30 -16.53
N VAL A 412 -9.57 0.38 -15.57
CA VAL A 412 -8.44 -0.32 -14.92
C VAL A 412 -7.55 -1.08 -15.89
N ASP A 413 -8.02 -1.36 -17.11
CA ASP A 413 -7.27 -1.97 -18.20
C ASP A 413 -6.47 -0.94 -19.04
N GLY A 414 -6.44 0.33 -18.62
CA GLY A 414 -5.75 1.40 -19.31
C GLY A 414 -6.47 1.97 -20.53
N ARG A 415 -7.68 1.50 -20.86
CA ARG A 415 -8.41 1.96 -22.05
C ARG A 415 -9.25 3.20 -21.77
N ILE A 416 -9.18 4.20 -22.65
CA ILE A 416 -10.06 5.37 -22.60
C ILE A 416 -11.50 4.95 -22.95
N VAL A 417 -12.43 5.21 -22.04
CA VAL A 417 -13.87 4.93 -22.20
C VAL A 417 -14.71 6.19 -22.40
N TRP A 418 -14.15 7.36 -22.12
CA TRP A 418 -14.79 8.65 -22.37
C TRP A 418 -13.75 9.75 -22.56
N GLU A 419 -14.10 10.76 -23.36
CA GLU A 419 -13.33 11.98 -23.56
C GLU A 419 -14.27 13.19 -23.61
N SER A 420 -13.87 14.30 -22.99
CA SER A 420 -14.69 15.52 -22.96
C SER A 420 -14.71 16.20 -24.34
N GLY A 421 -15.92 16.50 -24.83
CA GLY A 421 -16.12 17.17 -26.12
C GLY A 421 -15.82 18.68 -26.14
N GLY A 422 -15.33 19.24 -25.03
CA GLY A 422 -15.00 20.67 -24.89
C GLY A 422 -13.97 20.89 -23.77
N TYR A 423 -13.08 21.85 -24.00
CA TYR A 423 -12.01 22.30 -23.08
C TYR A 423 -11.53 23.70 -23.49
N HIS A 424 -10.83 24.41 -22.61
CA HIS A 424 -10.38 25.79 -22.87
C HIS A 424 -9.09 25.81 -23.71
N ALA A 425 -9.20 25.66 -25.02
CA ALA A 425 -8.06 25.81 -25.93
C ALA A 425 -7.58 27.27 -25.97
N GLY A 426 -6.44 27.57 -25.32
CA GLY A 426 -5.76 28.87 -25.42
C GLY A 426 -6.10 29.92 -24.35
N ALA A 427 -6.73 29.53 -23.23
CA ALA A 427 -6.86 30.43 -22.09
C ALA A 427 -5.54 30.51 -21.31
N GLY A 428 -4.98 31.71 -21.14
CA GLY A 428 -3.80 31.93 -20.30
C GLY A 428 -4.03 31.52 -18.84
N GLU A 429 -2.94 31.21 -18.13
CA GLU A 429 -2.94 30.83 -16.71
C GLU A 429 -3.68 31.90 -15.87
N GLY A 430 -4.91 31.57 -15.42
CA GLY A 430 -5.65 32.40 -14.47
C GLY A 430 -7.17 32.52 -14.67
N ASN A 431 -7.75 32.12 -15.80
CA ASN A 431 -9.18 32.38 -16.11
C ASN A 431 -9.99 31.17 -16.63
N ALA A 432 -9.63 29.93 -16.28
CA ALA A 432 -10.44 28.79 -16.69
C ALA A 432 -11.69 28.63 -15.78
N GLU A 433 -12.86 29.03 -16.30
CA GLU A 433 -14.14 28.78 -15.63
C GLU A 433 -14.44 27.27 -15.61
N SER A 434 -14.98 26.77 -14.50
CA SER A 434 -15.39 25.37 -14.34
C SER A 434 -16.46 25.00 -15.37
N MET A 435 -16.23 23.94 -16.12
CA MET A 435 -17.19 23.37 -17.07
C MET A 435 -17.84 22.13 -16.46
N ASN A 436 -19.08 21.85 -16.88
CA ASN A 436 -19.83 20.66 -16.47
C ASN A 436 -20.10 19.76 -17.68
N TRP A 437 -19.78 18.47 -17.55
CA TRP A 437 -20.05 17.43 -18.51
C TRP A 437 -20.95 16.36 -17.89
N ASP A 438 -22.12 16.13 -18.47
CA ASP A 438 -22.95 14.99 -18.12
C ASP A 438 -22.64 13.83 -19.06
N TRP A 439 -22.14 12.73 -18.49
CA TRP A 439 -21.83 11.52 -19.23
C TRP A 439 -22.77 10.38 -18.83
N ASN A 440 -23.30 9.69 -19.85
CA ASN A 440 -24.07 8.47 -19.69
C ASN A 440 -23.21 7.28 -20.14
N PRO A 441 -23.01 6.26 -19.30
CA PRO A 441 -22.20 5.09 -19.66
C PRO A 441 -22.84 4.32 -20.83
N PRO A 442 -22.05 3.83 -21.80
CA PRO A 442 -22.58 3.00 -22.88
C PRO A 442 -23.04 1.63 -22.33
N ALA A 443 -23.97 0.98 -23.03
CA ALA A 443 -24.62 -0.25 -22.56
C ALA A 443 -23.67 -1.44 -22.39
N ASP A 444 -22.50 -1.40 -23.03
CA ASP A 444 -21.45 -2.42 -22.96
C ASP A 444 -20.33 -2.07 -21.95
N LEU A 445 -20.43 -0.94 -21.26
CA LEU A 445 -19.49 -0.59 -20.20
C LEU A 445 -19.58 -1.62 -19.08
N ARG A 446 -18.44 -2.13 -18.61
CA ARG A 446 -18.42 -3.12 -17.52
C ARG A 446 -18.53 -2.42 -16.18
N ALA A 447 -19.32 -2.98 -15.26
CA ALA A 447 -19.29 -2.55 -13.87
C ALA A 447 -17.85 -2.56 -13.35
N GLY A 448 -17.41 -1.51 -12.68
CA GLY A 448 -16.01 -1.41 -12.28
C GLY A 448 -15.53 -0.01 -11.93
N ILE A 449 -14.24 0.07 -11.66
CA ILE A 449 -13.52 1.29 -11.34
C ILE A 449 -12.99 1.92 -12.62
N TYR A 450 -13.12 3.24 -12.72
CA TYR A 450 -12.60 4.08 -13.78
C TYR A 450 -11.87 5.29 -13.19
N TYR A 451 -10.98 5.90 -13.96
CA TYR A 451 -10.15 7.02 -13.53
C TYR A 451 -10.31 8.19 -14.47
N LEU A 452 -10.65 9.35 -13.94
CA LEU A 452 -10.87 10.58 -14.69
C LEU A 452 -9.63 11.49 -14.58
N GLY A 453 -9.04 11.87 -15.70
CA GLY A 453 -7.82 12.69 -15.76
C GLY A 453 -7.82 13.67 -16.93
N ILE A 454 -6.69 14.32 -17.19
CA ILE A 454 -6.48 15.26 -18.30
C ILE A 454 -5.65 14.61 -19.41
N ARG A 455 -6.03 14.81 -20.68
CA ARG A 455 -5.31 14.30 -21.87
C ARG A 455 -4.02 15.10 -22.10
N GLY A 456 -2.87 14.44 -22.17
CA GLY A 456 -1.60 15.05 -22.61
C GLY A 456 -0.67 15.56 -21.50
N SER A 457 -1.13 15.67 -20.24
CA SER A 457 -0.20 15.66 -19.11
C SER A 457 0.32 14.21 -18.93
N SER A 458 1.60 14.01 -18.57
CA SER A 458 2.02 12.73 -17.93
C SER A 458 0.93 12.36 -16.91
N PRO A 459 0.46 11.10 -16.81
CA PRO A 459 -0.73 10.78 -16.05
C PRO A 459 -0.52 11.00 -14.54
N ARG A 460 -0.59 12.24 -14.10
CA ARG A 460 -0.66 12.64 -12.70
C ARG A 460 -2.13 12.57 -12.29
N ALA A 461 -2.38 11.87 -11.19
CA ALA A 461 -3.58 11.95 -10.36
C ALA A 461 -4.93 11.90 -11.11
N GLY A 462 -5.43 10.71 -11.44
CA GLY A 462 -6.81 10.54 -11.90
C GLY A 462 -7.81 10.45 -10.73
N ARG A 463 -8.98 11.08 -10.84
CA ARG A 463 -10.10 10.91 -9.90
C ARG A 463 -10.81 9.59 -10.14
N LYS A 464 -10.84 8.72 -9.12
CA LYS A 464 -11.57 7.45 -9.15
C LYS A 464 -13.08 7.67 -9.26
N VAL A 465 -13.73 7.01 -10.21
CA VAL A 465 -15.19 6.92 -10.36
C VAL A 465 -15.63 5.47 -10.53
N ILE A 466 -16.78 5.12 -9.96
CA ILE A 466 -17.23 3.74 -9.83
C ILE A 466 -18.55 3.60 -10.57
N TYR A 467 -18.56 2.73 -11.58
CA TYR A 467 -19.75 2.40 -12.36
C TYR A 467 -20.42 1.15 -11.80
N ILE A 468 -21.71 1.27 -11.45
CA ILE A 468 -22.56 0.18 -10.99
C ILE A 468 -23.85 0.21 -11.84
N PRO A 469 -24.02 -0.66 -12.85
CA PRO A 469 -25.23 -0.66 -13.66
C PRO A 469 -26.48 -0.95 -12.81
N ASP A 470 -27.59 -0.28 -13.13
CA ASP A 470 -28.89 -0.65 -12.57
C ASP A 470 -29.24 -2.08 -13.03
N ARG A 471 -29.70 -2.92 -12.10
CA ARG A 471 -30.03 -4.33 -12.35
C ARG A 471 -31.24 -4.52 -13.26
#